data_AF-A0A7S3IGB9-F1
#
_entry.id   AF-A0A7S3IGB9-F1
#
_cell.length_a   1.000
_cell.length_b   1.000
_cell.length_c   1.000
_cell.angle_alpha   90.00
_cell.angle_beta   90.00
_cell.angle_gamma   90.00
#
_symmetry.space_group_name_H-M   'P 1'
#
loop_
_entity.id
_entity.type
_entity.pdbx_description
1 polymer ?
#
loop_
_entity_poly.entity_id
_entity_poly.type
_entity_poly.pdbx_seq_one_letter_code
_entity_poly.pdbx_strand_id
1 'polypeptide(L)'
;EKVEGGITFKDFRNLFSYSLGCGAIFIILFVSLAAAVLQLAPSLIISMWTKLSLEEQQEDRFYMHLFIWTIVAFILCVFARSFFFLVMLLISTTGLHNAMAERIIRSSILFFDSNPIG
;
A
#
# COMPACT_ATOMS: atom_id res chain seq x y z
N GLU A 1 -11.11 28.52 -21.65
CA GLU A 1 -10.83 27.18 -22.18
C GLU A 1 -11.12 26.18 -21.07
N LYS A 2 -12.14 25.32 -21.21
CA LYS A 2 -12.36 24.24 -20.25
C LYS A 2 -11.18 23.29 -20.43
N VAL A 3 -10.35 23.12 -19.40
CA VAL A 3 -9.36 22.04 -19.40
C VAL A 3 -10.16 20.75 -19.46
N GLU A 4 -10.17 20.07 -20.60
CA GLU A 4 -10.69 18.71 -20.73
C GLU A 4 -9.76 17.80 -19.91
N GLY A 5 -10.04 17.74 -18.61
CA GLY A 5 -9.14 17.22 -17.59
C GLY A 5 -9.14 15.70 -17.57
N GLY A 6 -8.19 15.09 -18.27
CA GLY A 6 -7.77 13.72 -18.00
C GLY A 6 -6.83 13.70 -16.80
N ILE A 7 -7.14 12.88 -15.79
CA ILE A 7 -6.20 12.61 -14.69
C ILE A 7 -4.95 11.97 -15.30
N THR A 8 -3.80 12.64 -15.19
CA THR A 8 -2.55 12.16 -15.78
C THR A 8 -1.72 11.44 -14.72
N PHE A 9 -0.85 10.50 -15.11
CA PHE A 9 0.08 9.83 -14.20
C PHE A 9 0.96 10.80 -13.40
N LYS A 10 1.21 12.00 -13.95
CA LYS A 10 1.90 13.10 -13.29
C LYS A 10 1.19 13.57 -12.02
N ASP A 11 -0.15 13.54 -12.00
CA ASP A 11 -0.94 13.96 -10.84
C ASP A 11 -0.78 12.97 -9.69
N PHE A 12 -0.74 11.66 -9.99
CA PHE A 12 -0.41 10.64 -8.99
C PHE A 12 1.02 10.80 -8.46
N ARG A 13 1.99 11.06 -9.34
CA ARG A 13 3.37 11.34 -8.93
C ARG A 13 3.45 12.57 -8.01
N ASN A 14 2.70 13.62 -8.33
CA ASN A 14 2.62 14.83 -7.51
C ASN A 14 1.95 14.55 -6.15
N LEU A 15 0.90 13.74 -6.10
CA LEU A 15 0.28 13.33 -4.84
C LEU A 15 1.31 12.66 -3.92
N PHE A 16 2.02 11.63 -4.40
CA PHE A 16 3.03 10.96 -3.60
C PHE A 16 4.24 11.84 -3.28
N SER A 17 4.47 12.91 -4.05
CA SER A 17 5.54 13.87 -3.76
C SER A 17 5.36 14.58 -2.41
N TYR A 18 4.13 14.70 -1.91
CA TYR A 18 3.83 15.26 -0.59
C TYR A 18 4.15 14.31 0.59
N SER A 19 4.59 13.08 0.33
CA SER A 19 5.06 12.12 1.36
C SER A 19 6.59 11.89 1.30
N LEU A 20 7.06 10.66 1.09
CA LEU A 20 8.49 10.33 0.90
C LEU A 20 8.97 10.56 -0.55
N GLY A 21 8.29 11.40 -1.33
CA GLY A 21 8.68 11.69 -2.70
C GLY A 21 8.44 10.52 -3.68
N CYS A 22 9.13 10.54 -4.82
CA CYS A 22 9.01 9.48 -5.83
C CYS A 22 9.51 8.11 -5.32
N GLY A 23 10.41 8.09 -4.31
CA GLY A 23 10.90 6.87 -3.68
C GLY A 23 9.82 6.08 -2.95
N ALA A 24 8.79 6.76 -2.44
CA ALA A 24 7.64 6.15 -1.79
C ALA A 24 6.98 5.07 -2.65
N ILE A 25 6.79 5.36 -3.94
CA ILE A 25 6.14 4.45 -4.88
C ILE A 25 6.96 3.17 -5.04
N PHE A 26 8.28 3.30 -5.19
CA PHE A 26 9.16 2.14 -5.30
C PHE A 26 9.18 1.31 -4.02
N ILE A 27 9.20 1.95 -2.85
CA ILE A 27 9.15 1.26 -1.56
C ILE A 27 7.83 0.50 -1.40
N ILE A 28 6.69 1.14 -1.68
CA ILE A 28 5.37 0.50 -1.60
C ILE A 28 5.26 -0.67 -2.56
N LEU A 29 5.73 -0.51 -3.81
CA LEU A 29 5.75 -1.59 -4.79
C LEU A 29 6.64 -2.74 -4.34
N PHE A 30 7.84 -2.45 -3.85
CA PHE A 30 8.79 -3.45 -3.36
C PHE A 30 8.21 -4.24 -2.17
N VAL A 31 7.68 -3.54 -1.16
CA VAL A 31 7.05 -4.17 0.02
C VAL A 31 5.82 -4.97 -0.39
N SER A 32 5.03 -4.48 -1.35
CA SER A 32 3.85 -5.20 -1.85
C SER A 32 4.22 -6.45 -2.63
N LEU A 33 5.27 -6.39 -3.46
CA LEU A 33 5.77 -7.54 -4.19
C LEU A 33 6.35 -8.59 -3.23
N ALA A 34 7.15 -8.16 -2.24
CA ALA A 34 7.71 -9.05 -1.23
C ALA A 34 6.60 -9.75 -0.42
N ALA A 35 5.56 -9.01 -0.02
CA ALA A 35 4.40 -9.59 0.67
C ALA A 35 3.63 -10.59 -0.22
N ALA A 36 3.49 -10.31 -1.52
CA ALA A 36 2.85 -11.20 -2.47
C ALA A 36 3.64 -12.52 -2.67
N VAL A 37 4.97 -12.44 -2.72
CA VAL A 37 5.82 -13.64 -2.75
C VAL A 37 5.71 -14.42 -1.44
N LEU A 38 5.72 -13.74 -0.30
CA LEU A 38 5.59 -14.36 1.02
C LEU A 38 4.24 -15.08 1.19
N GLN A 39 3.18 -14.61 0.52
CA GLN A 39 1.88 -15.26 0.51
C GLN A 39 1.93 -16.70 -0.05
N LEU A 40 2.91 -17.02 -0.89
CA LEU A 40 3.06 -18.37 -1.46
C LEU A 40 3.72 -19.35 -0.47
N ALA A 41 4.43 -18.85 0.54
CA ALA A 41 5.22 -19.68 1.46
C ALA A 41 4.38 -20.74 2.21
N PRO A 42 3.20 -20.43 2.79
CA PRO A 42 2.35 -21.44 3.44
C PRO A 42 1.95 -22.57 2.49
N SER A 43 1.62 -22.26 1.24
CA SER A 43 1.25 -23.25 0.23
C SER A 43 2.42 -24.15 -0.16
N LEU A 44 3.64 -23.60 -0.23
CA LEU A 44 4.85 -24.38 -0.47
C LEU A 44 5.15 -25.32 0.70
N ILE A 45 4.98 -24.87 1.94
CA ILE A 45 5.17 -25.71 3.14
C ILE A 45 4.19 -26.88 3.14
N ILE A 46 2.90 -26.65 2.85
CA ILE A 46 1.92 -27.74 2.73
C ILE A 46 2.30 -28.67 1.58
N SER A 47 2.72 -28.12 0.42
CA SER A 47 3.11 -28.96 -0.72
C SER A 47 4.28 -29.87 -0.38
N MET A 48 5.26 -29.40 0.41
CA MET A 48 6.35 -30.24 0.92
C MET A 48 5.80 -31.30 1.88
N TRP A 49 4.95 -30.91 2.84
CA TRP A 49 4.34 -31.83 3.80
C TRP A 49 3.54 -32.96 3.13
N THR A 50 2.77 -32.66 2.08
CA THR A 50 1.97 -33.66 1.34
C THR A 50 2.80 -34.70 0.57
N LYS A 51 4.11 -34.47 0.40
CA LYS A 51 5.02 -35.41 -0.27
C LYS A 51 5.65 -36.43 0.68
N LEU A 52 5.55 -36.23 1.99
CA LEU A 52 6.02 -37.21 2.98
C LEU A 52 5.10 -38.42 3.02
N SER A 53 5.62 -39.55 3.52
CA SER A 53 4.81 -40.74 3.78
C SER A 53 3.80 -40.50 4.92
N LEU A 54 2.75 -41.32 4.98
CA LEU A 54 1.66 -41.12 5.94
C LEU A 54 2.11 -41.25 7.41
N GLU A 55 3.09 -42.12 7.66
CA GLU A 55 3.71 -42.32 8.98
C GLU A 55 4.53 -41.08 9.39
N GLU A 56 5.37 -40.56 8.48
CA GLU A 56 6.16 -39.35 8.72
C GLU A 56 5.28 -38.10 8.90
N GLN A 57 4.14 -38.01 8.19
CA GLN A 57 3.19 -36.90 8.34
C GLN A 57 2.54 -36.86 9.74
N GLN A 58 2.34 -38.02 10.37
CA GLN A 58 1.72 -38.14 11.68
C GLN A 58 2.72 -37.97 12.83
N GLU A 59 3.96 -38.43 12.63
CA GLU A 59 5.04 -38.32 13.61
C GLU A 59 5.67 -36.92 13.62
N ASP A 60 5.92 -36.34 12.44
CA ASP A 60 6.64 -35.07 12.33
C ASP A 60 5.71 -33.84 12.43
N ARG A 61 5.69 -33.24 13.62
CA ARG A 61 4.96 -32.00 13.91
C ARG A 61 5.68 -30.74 13.43
N PHE A 62 6.92 -30.85 12.96
CA PHE A 62 7.73 -29.71 12.55
C PHE A 62 7.05 -28.88 11.44
N TYR A 63 6.58 -29.54 10.37
CA TYR A 63 5.91 -28.86 9.25
C TYR A 63 4.63 -28.15 9.68
N MET A 64 3.88 -28.71 10.63
CA MET A 64 2.67 -28.10 11.16
C MET A 64 2.99 -26.83 11.96
N HIS A 65 4.01 -26.87 12.83
CA HIS A 65 4.46 -25.68 13.56
C HIS A 65 5.00 -24.61 12.61
N LEU A 66 5.84 -25.00 11.64
CA LEU A 66 6.39 -24.10 10.63
C LEU A 66 5.28 -23.42 9.83
N PHE A 67 4.24 -24.17 9.45
CA PHE A 67 3.08 -23.66 8.75
C PHE A 67 2.31 -22.61 9.58
N ILE A 68 2.01 -22.91 10.85
CA ILE A 68 1.32 -21.99 11.76
C ILE A 68 2.11 -20.68 11.90
N TRP A 69 3.40 -20.78 12.23
CA TRP A 69 4.26 -19.59 12.38
C TRP A 69 4.37 -18.77 11.10
N THR A 70 4.45 -19.44 9.93
CA THR A 70 4.48 -18.76 8.63
C THR A 70 3.18 -18.02 8.35
N ILE A 71 2.03 -18.59 8.70
CA ILE A 71 0.73 -17.91 8.58
C ILE A 71 0.68 -16.68 9.50
N VAL A 72 1.08 -16.80 10.76
CA VAL A 72 1.08 -15.67 11.70
C VAL A 72 1.97 -14.55 11.17
N ALA A 73 3.19 -14.88 10.73
CA ALA A 73 4.12 -13.91 10.14
C ALA A 73 3.56 -13.25 8.88
N PHE A 74 2.92 -14.03 8.00
CA PHE A 74 2.27 -13.52 6.79
C PHE A 74 1.15 -12.53 7.13
N ILE A 75 0.27 -12.87 8.07
CA ILE A 75 -0.82 -11.99 8.51
C ILE A 75 -0.25 -10.67 9.02
N LEU A 76 0.74 -10.72 9.92
CA LEU A 76 1.40 -9.52 10.44
C LEU A 76 2.02 -8.67 9.33
N CYS A 77 2.65 -9.31 8.33
CA CYS A 77 3.25 -8.62 7.19
C CYS A 77 2.19 -7.92 6.32
N VAL A 78 1.04 -8.55 6.08
CA VAL A 78 -0.08 -7.95 5.33
C VAL A 78 -0.66 -6.76 6.08
N PHE A 79 -0.85 -6.87 7.39
CA PHE A 79 -1.30 -5.76 8.23
C PHE A 79 -0.29 -4.61 8.21
N ALA A 80 1.00 -4.88 8.41
CA ALA A 80 2.05 -3.88 8.38
C ALA A 80 2.12 -3.16 7.02
N ARG A 81 2.04 -3.89 5.91
CA ARG A 81 1.99 -3.33 4.56
C ARG A 81 0.80 -2.38 4.38
N SER A 82 -0.37 -2.80 4.83
CA SER A 82 -1.62 -2.03 4.68
C SER A 82 -1.59 -0.76 5.54
N PHE A 83 -1.09 -0.88 6.77
CA PHE A 83 -0.90 0.24 7.68
C PHE A 83 0.11 1.25 7.13
N PHE A 84 1.25 0.78 6.64
CA PHE A 84 2.26 1.64 6.01
C PHE A 84 1.68 2.40 4.80
N PHE A 85 0.94 1.72 3.93
CA PHE A 85 0.26 2.35 2.79
C PHE A 85 -0.73 3.44 3.25
N LEU A 86 -1.53 3.16 4.28
CA LEU A 86 -2.50 4.11 4.81
C LEU A 86 -1.82 5.36 5.37
N VAL A 87 -0.76 5.19 6.18
CA VAL A 87 0.00 6.33 6.73
C VAL A 87 0.61 7.17 5.62
N MET A 88 1.19 6.53 4.60
CA MET A 88 1.76 7.21 3.43
C MET A 88 0.73 8.03 2.65
N LEU A 89 -0.46 7.45 2.45
CA LEU A 89 -1.56 8.14 1.81
C LEU A 89 -2.03 9.32 2.66
N LEU A 90 -2.20 9.12 3.98
CA LEU A 90 -2.66 10.16 4.89
C LEU A 90 -1.71 11.36 4.92
N ILE A 91 -0.40 11.13 4.94
CA ILE A 91 0.61 12.20 4.86
C ILE A 91 0.48 12.94 3.53
N SER A 92 0.40 12.20 2.42
CA SER A 92 0.27 12.78 1.07
C SER A 92 -0.98 13.65 0.93
N THR A 93 -2.14 13.14 1.38
CA THR A 93 -3.41 13.84 1.29
C THR A 93 -3.46 15.06 2.20
N THR A 94 -2.85 14.98 3.39
CA THR A 94 -2.75 16.13 4.30
C THR A 94 -1.87 17.22 3.70
N GLY A 95 -0.73 16.86 3.11
CA GLY A 95 0.14 17.81 2.41
C GLY A 95 -0.55 18.46 1.21
N LEU A 96 -1.26 17.67 0.40
CA LEU A 96 -2.04 18.17 -0.73
C LEU A 96 -3.17 19.10 -0.27
N HIS A 97 -3.89 18.73 0.79
CA HIS A 97 -4.95 19.54 1.37
C HIS A 97 -4.43 20.90 1.85
N ASN A 98 -3.31 20.92 2.56
CA ASN A 98 -2.69 22.17 3.03
C ASN A 98 -2.24 23.05 1.85
N ALA A 99 -1.65 22.46 0.81
CA ALA A 99 -1.26 23.19 -0.40
C ALA A 99 -2.48 23.75 -1.16
N MET A 100 -3.60 23.02 -1.18
CA MET A 100 -4.86 23.50 -1.75
C MET A 100 -5.41 24.68 -0.94
N ALA A 101 -5.45 24.58 0.39
CA ALA A 101 -5.91 25.64 1.27
C ALA A 101 -5.08 26.92 1.11
N GLU A 102 -3.75 26.80 1.05
CA GLU A 102 -2.85 27.94 0.81
C GLU A 102 -3.13 28.62 -0.54
N ARG A 103 -3.38 27.85 -1.60
CA ARG A 103 -3.72 28.38 -2.94
C ARG A 103 -5.07 29.09 -2.95
N ILE A 104 -6.06 28.56 -2.24
CA ILE A 104 -7.38 29.20 -2.13
C ILE A 104 -7.27 30.53 -1.40
N ILE A 105 -6.58 30.58 -0.24
CA ILE A 105 -6.41 31.80 0.54
C ILE A 105 -5.64 32.88 -0.24
N ARG A 106 -4.70 32.48 -1.10
CA ARG A 106 -3.94 33.40 -1.98
C ARG A 106 -4.61 33.72 -3.32
N SER A 107 -5.77 33.13 -3.60
CA SER A 107 -6.47 33.38 -4.87
C SER A 107 -7.09 34.78 -4.89
N SER A 108 -7.27 35.33 -6.10
CA SER A 108 -7.91 36.65 -6.29
C SER A 108 -9.38 36.61 -5.86
N ILE A 109 -9.91 37.71 -5.32
CA ILE A 109 -11.34 37.86 -4.98
C ILE A 109 -12.24 37.51 -6.17
N LEU A 110 -11.79 37.80 -7.40
CA LEU A 110 -12.49 37.47 -8.63
C LEU A 110 -12.75 35.95 -8.78
N PHE A 111 -11.89 35.09 -8.23
CA PHE A 111 -12.09 33.64 -8.22
C PHE A 111 -13.34 33.27 -7.41
N PHE A 112 -13.58 33.94 -6.27
CA PHE A 112 -14.73 33.69 -5.42
C PHE A 112 -16.02 34.28 -5.98
N ASP A 113 -15.95 35.40 -6.71
CA ASP A 113 -17.12 35.99 -7.38
C ASP A 113 -17.56 35.18 -8.61
N SER A 114 -16.62 34.53 -9.29
CA SER A 114 -16.88 33.80 -10.54
C SER A 114 -17.28 32.33 -10.35
N ASN A 115 -17.07 31.75 -9.16
CA ASN A 115 -17.36 30.35 -8.87
C ASN A 115 -18.36 30.23 -7.71
N PRO A 116 -19.43 29.42 -7.84
CA PRO A 116 -20.34 29.18 -6.72
C PRO A 116 -19.59 28.52 -5.57
N ILE A 117 -19.89 28.95 -4.34
CA ILE A 117 -19.24 28.52 -3.09
C ILE A 117 -19.59 27.08 -2.64
N GLY A 118 -20.36 26.34 -3.44
CA GLY A 118 -20.89 25.00 -3.14
C GLY A 118 -20.30 23.91 -4.01
#